data_AF-A0A6H2H3W7-F1
#
_entry.id   AF-A0A6H2H3W7-F1
#
_cell.length_a   1.000
_cell.length_b   1.000
_cell.length_c   1.000
_cell.angle_alpha   90.00
_cell.angle_beta   90.00
_cell.angle_gamma   90.00
#
_symmetry.space_group_name_H-M   'P 1'
#
loop_
_entity.id
_entity.type
_entity.pdbx_description
1 polymer ?
#
loop_
_entity_poly.entity_id
_entity_poly.type
_entity_poly.pdbx_seq_one_letter_code
_entity_poly.pdbx_strand_id
1 'polypeptide(L)'
;MIKRMHVALNCTELNKSLEFYRAFFGAEPSKIKDNYAKFELEEPALHFSLNVRPFEQKGVLNHLGFQVNNTEEVLAIGERLRQSGLLLIDEMNTTCCYAVQDKVWVYDPDGNAWEIFYTKEDSEFESAGEARDLSLCCAPPAAPVPIEFGSFKKGV
;
A
#
# COMPACT_ATOMS: atom_id res chain seq x y z
N MET A 1 3.31 -21.91 -18.84
CA MET A 1 4.01 -20.72 -18.31
C MET A 1 2.98 -19.75 -17.75
N ILE A 2 3.15 -19.32 -16.51
CA ILE A 2 2.32 -18.28 -15.88
C ILE A 2 2.60 -16.94 -16.60
N LYS A 3 1.57 -16.11 -16.78
CA LYS A 3 1.65 -14.88 -17.60
C LYS A 3 1.48 -13.59 -16.79
N ARG A 4 0.49 -13.54 -15.91
CA ARG A 4 0.14 -12.35 -15.11
C ARG A 4 -0.34 -12.78 -13.74
N MET A 5 -0.11 -11.92 -12.75
CA MET A 5 -0.79 -12.03 -11.46
C MET A 5 -2.26 -11.65 -11.63
N HIS A 6 -3.16 -12.33 -10.94
CA HIS A 6 -4.57 -11.95 -10.87
C HIS A 6 -4.95 -11.61 -9.43
N VAL A 7 -5.41 -10.39 -9.22
CA VAL A 7 -5.96 -9.91 -7.94
C VAL A 7 -7.41 -9.49 -8.16
N ALA A 8 -8.31 -9.96 -7.30
CA ALA A 8 -9.71 -9.58 -7.30
C ALA A 8 -10.10 -9.11 -5.90
N LEU A 9 -10.48 -7.84 -5.78
CA LEU A 9 -10.92 -7.25 -4.53
C LEU A 9 -12.43 -7.03 -4.55
N ASN A 10 -13.03 -7.15 -3.36
CA ASN A 10 -14.37 -6.64 -3.13
C ASN A 10 -14.25 -5.17 -2.72
N CYS A 11 -15.23 -4.36 -3.09
CA CYS A 11 -15.29 -2.94 -2.74
C CYS A 11 -16.70 -2.54 -2.32
N THR A 12 -16.80 -1.53 -1.45
CA THR A 12 -18.09 -1.02 -0.99
C THR A 12 -18.76 -0.09 -1.99
N GLU A 13 -17.98 0.74 -2.71
CA GLU A 13 -18.48 1.71 -3.68
C GLU A 13 -17.53 1.80 -4.89
N LEU A 14 -18.04 1.41 -6.06
CA LEU A 14 -17.21 1.22 -7.25
C LEU A 14 -16.58 2.52 -7.75
N ASN A 15 -17.28 3.66 -7.67
CA ASN A 15 -16.77 4.92 -8.21
C ASN A 15 -15.58 5.42 -7.38
N LYS A 16 -15.67 5.35 -6.05
CA LYS A 16 -14.55 5.67 -5.15
C LYS A 16 -13.34 4.79 -5.42
N SER A 17 -13.55 3.48 -5.58
CA SER A 17 -12.45 2.56 -5.90
C SER A 17 -11.88 2.85 -7.29
N LEU A 18 -12.70 3.20 -8.27
CA LEU A 18 -12.23 3.59 -9.62
C LEU A 18 -11.39 4.87 -9.58
N GLU A 19 -11.81 5.90 -8.85
CA GLU A 19 -11.02 7.13 -8.65
C GLU A 19 -9.65 6.80 -8.05
N PHE A 20 -9.63 5.99 -6.99
CA PHE A 20 -8.39 5.55 -6.36
C PHE A 20 -7.51 4.75 -7.32
N TYR A 21 -8.01 3.68 -7.95
CA TYR A 21 -7.19 2.77 -8.75
C TYR A 21 -6.73 3.36 -10.08
N ARG A 22 -7.48 4.32 -10.65
CA ARG A 22 -6.98 5.14 -11.76
C ARG A 22 -5.78 5.96 -11.34
N ALA A 23 -5.88 6.66 -10.21
CA ALA A 23 -4.79 7.43 -9.65
C ALA A 23 -3.62 6.54 -9.23
N PHE A 24 -3.88 5.35 -8.66
CA PHE A 24 -2.82 4.46 -8.20
C PHE A 24 -2.04 3.83 -9.36
N PHE A 25 -2.74 3.18 -10.30
CA PHE A 25 -2.11 2.53 -11.46
C PHE A 25 -1.68 3.51 -12.55
N GLY A 26 -2.23 4.73 -12.58
CA GLY A 26 -1.99 5.67 -13.68
C GLY A 26 -2.58 5.19 -15.01
N ALA A 27 -3.65 4.38 -14.97
CA ALA A 27 -4.26 3.75 -16.13
C ALA A 27 -5.79 3.73 -16.02
N GLU A 28 -6.47 3.63 -17.15
CA GLU A 28 -7.92 3.42 -17.20
C GLU A 28 -8.28 1.92 -17.13
N PRO A 29 -9.44 1.56 -16.53
CA PRO A 29 -9.92 0.18 -16.54
C PRO A 29 -10.25 -0.26 -17.98
N SER A 30 -9.91 -1.50 -18.33
CA SER A 30 -10.26 -2.11 -19.61
C SER A 30 -11.74 -2.54 -19.69
N LYS A 31 -12.44 -2.58 -18.56
CA LYS A 31 -13.89 -2.88 -18.50
C LYS A 31 -14.54 -2.25 -17.28
N ILE A 32 -15.73 -1.67 -17.46
CA ILE A 32 -16.61 -1.20 -16.38
C ILE A 32 -18.03 -1.76 -16.60
N LYS A 33 -18.68 -2.15 -15.50
CA LYS A 33 -20.08 -2.53 -15.34
C LYS A 33 -20.58 -1.98 -14.00
N ASP A 34 -21.89 -2.01 -13.78
CA ASP A 34 -22.53 -1.40 -12.60
C ASP A 34 -21.97 -1.88 -11.26
N ASN A 35 -21.50 -3.13 -11.18
CA ASN A 35 -20.96 -3.75 -9.98
C ASN A 35 -19.55 -4.32 -10.16
N TYR A 36 -18.85 -3.94 -11.23
CA TYR A 36 -17.57 -4.55 -11.59
C TYR A 36 -16.68 -3.63 -12.42
N ALA A 37 -15.39 -3.60 -12.11
CA ALA A 37 -14.38 -3.01 -12.98
C ALA A 37 -13.18 -3.94 -13.12
N LYS A 38 -12.45 -3.79 -14.23
CA LYS A 38 -11.23 -4.54 -14.52
C LYS A 38 -10.15 -3.63 -15.08
N PHE A 39 -8.92 -3.81 -14.60
CA PHE A 39 -7.71 -3.24 -15.15
C PHE A 39 -6.83 -4.37 -15.71
N GLU A 40 -6.20 -4.11 -16.84
CA GLU A 40 -5.23 -5.01 -17.46
C GLU A 40 -3.96 -4.22 -17.72
N LEU A 41 -2.99 -4.37 -16.82
CA LEU A 41 -1.70 -3.68 -16.89
C LEU A 41 -0.67 -4.58 -17.57
N GLU A 42 0.20 -3.99 -18.38
CA GLU A 42 1.29 -4.69 -19.07
C GLU A 42 2.58 -4.70 -18.24
N GLU A 43 2.93 -3.56 -17.64
CA GLU A 43 4.15 -3.35 -16.87
C GLU A 43 3.81 -2.63 -15.56
N PRO A 44 3.66 -3.34 -14.42
CA PRO A 44 3.76 -4.80 -14.27
C PRO A 44 2.55 -5.53 -14.88
N ALA A 45 2.75 -6.81 -15.23
CA ALA A 45 1.71 -7.61 -15.84
C ALA A 45 0.65 -8.05 -14.80
N LEU A 46 -0.46 -7.31 -14.73
CA LEU A 46 -1.50 -7.48 -13.72
C LEU A 46 -2.89 -7.57 -14.35
N HIS A 47 -3.64 -8.58 -13.94
CA HIS A 47 -5.09 -8.64 -14.12
C HIS A 47 -5.73 -8.26 -12.78
N PHE A 48 -6.34 -7.07 -12.70
CA PHE A 48 -6.93 -6.58 -11.46
C PHE A 48 -8.42 -6.38 -11.63
N SER A 49 -9.23 -6.80 -10.66
CA SER A 49 -10.68 -6.59 -10.70
C SER A 49 -11.27 -6.11 -9.38
N LEU A 50 -12.27 -5.25 -9.50
CA LEU A 50 -13.09 -4.74 -8.40
C LEU A 50 -14.49 -5.32 -8.52
N ASN A 51 -15.05 -5.79 -7.41
CA ASN A 51 -16.37 -6.39 -7.35
C ASN A 51 -17.19 -5.72 -6.25
N VAL A 52 -18.34 -5.15 -6.58
CA VAL A 52 -19.27 -4.64 -5.56
C VAL A 52 -20.04 -5.81 -4.98
N ARG A 53 -19.61 -6.28 -3.81
CA ARG A 53 -20.17 -7.43 -3.09
C ARG A 53 -20.09 -7.17 -1.58
N PRO A 54 -20.95 -7.77 -0.75
CA PRO A 54 -20.76 -7.77 0.69
C PRO A 54 -19.48 -8.51 1.09
N PHE A 55 -18.73 -7.97 2.05
CA PHE A 55 -17.55 -8.59 2.65
C PHE A 55 -17.35 -8.11 4.09
N GLU A 56 -16.57 -8.86 4.86
CA GLU A 56 -16.06 -8.42 6.16
C GLU A 56 -14.73 -7.68 5.95
N GLN A 57 -14.55 -6.52 6.57
CA GLN A 57 -13.35 -5.69 6.37
C GLN A 57 -12.05 -6.30 6.93
N LYS A 58 -12.12 -7.40 7.68
CA LYS A 58 -10.95 -8.05 8.27
C LYS A 58 -10.76 -9.43 7.64
N GLY A 59 -9.66 -9.59 6.92
CA GLY A 59 -9.28 -10.84 6.27
C GLY A 59 -7.82 -11.22 6.52
N VAL A 60 -7.35 -12.27 5.86
CA VAL A 60 -5.97 -12.77 5.97
C VAL A 60 -4.95 -11.97 5.16
N LEU A 61 -5.42 -11.17 4.19
CA LEU A 61 -4.54 -10.32 3.37
C LEU A 61 -3.97 -9.20 4.24
N ASN A 62 -2.64 -9.07 4.25
CA ASN A 62 -1.97 -8.00 4.97
C ASN A 62 -1.84 -6.73 4.11
N HIS A 63 -1.17 -6.84 2.96
CA HIS A 63 -1.02 -5.76 1.97
C HIS A 63 -0.70 -6.33 0.58
N LEU A 64 -0.66 -5.43 -0.40
CA LEU A 64 -0.20 -5.68 -1.77
C LEU A 64 0.88 -4.65 -2.12
N GLY A 65 1.81 -5.01 -3.00
CA GLY A 65 2.92 -4.12 -3.33
C GLY A 65 3.43 -4.24 -4.75
N PHE A 66 4.02 -3.16 -5.26
CA PHE A 66 4.85 -3.19 -6.46
C PHE A 66 6.26 -2.74 -6.14
N GLN A 67 7.21 -3.59 -6.52
CA GLN A 67 8.63 -3.25 -6.48
C GLN A 67 8.99 -2.40 -7.71
N VAL A 68 9.75 -1.33 -7.49
CA VAL A 68 10.31 -0.46 -8.52
C VAL A 68 11.84 -0.54 -8.54
N ASN A 69 12.47 0.09 -9.53
CA ASN A 69 13.90 -0.13 -9.79
C ASN A 69 14.83 0.67 -8.88
N ASN A 70 14.36 1.79 -8.32
CA ASN A 70 15.18 2.73 -7.55
C ASN A 70 14.31 3.68 -6.71
N THR A 71 14.96 4.45 -5.83
CA THR A 71 14.34 5.45 -4.97
C THR A 71 13.68 6.57 -5.77
N GLU A 72 14.25 6.97 -6.90
CA GLU A 72 13.69 8.05 -7.74
C GLU A 72 12.30 7.67 -8.28
N GLU A 73 12.10 6.41 -8.67
CA GLU A 73 10.80 5.87 -9.08
C GLU A 73 9.79 5.85 -7.92
N VAL A 74 10.22 5.47 -6.71
CA VAL A 74 9.38 5.52 -5.49
C VAL A 74 8.89 6.96 -5.26
N LEU A 75 9.80 7.94 -5.29
CA LEU A 75 9.48 9.35 -5.08
C LEU A 75 8.59 9.92 -6.18
N ALA A 76 8.85 9.58 -7.45
CA ALA A 76 8.04 10.04 -8.58
C ALA A 76 6.60 9.52 -8.50
N ILE A 77 6.42 8.26 -8.13
CA ILE A 77 5.09 7.68 -7.91
C ILE A 77 4.43 8.33 -6.68
N GLY A 78 5.16 8.48 -5.58
CA GLY A 78 4.66 9.17 -4.38
C GLY A 78 4.13 10.57 -4.70
N GLU A 79 4.86 11.35 -5.49
CA GLU A 79 4.43 12.68 -5.90
C GLU A 79 3.15 12.67 -6.76
N ARG A 80 3.05 11.75 -7.72
CA ARG A 80 1.83 11.56 -8.53
C ARG A 80 0.62 11.22 -7.68
N LEU A 81 0.81 10.39 -6.64
CA LEU A 81 -0.26 10.02 -5.71
C LEU A 81 -0.66 11.21 -4.82
N ARG A 82 0.31 12.03 -4.35
CA ARG A 82 0.02 13.28 -3.60
C ARG A 82 -0.83 14.24 -4.41
N GLN A 83 -0.48 14.43 -5.68
CA GLN A 83 -1.20 15.31 -6.60
C GLN A 83 -2.64 14.83 -6.86
N SER A 84 -2.88 13.53 -6.72
CA SER A 84 -4.21 12.92 -6.82
C SER A 84 -5.03 13.00 -5.52
N GLY A 85 -4.49 13.64 -4.47
CA GLY A 85 -5.16 13.80 -3.18
C GLY A 85 -5.15 12.55 -2.29
N LEU A 86 -4.35 11.54 -2.62
CA LEU A 86 -4.23 10.33 -1.82
C LEU A 86 -3.33 10.59 -0.59
N LEU A 87 -3.79 10.14 0.58
CA LEU A 87 -3.01 10.21 1.81
C LEU A 87 -1.85 9.21 1.70
N LEU A 88 -0.63 9.71 1.84
CA LEU A 88 0.60 8.93 1.73
C LEU A 88 1.38 8.93 3.03
N ILE A 89 2.03 7.79 3.29
CA ILE A 89 3.01 7.64 4.36
C ILE A 89 4.33 7.25 3.67
N ASP A 90 5.32 8.14 3.78
CA ASP A 90 6.64 7.93 3.19
C ASP A 90 7.58 7.32 4.24
N GLU A 91 8.24 6.22 3.89
CA GLU A 91 9.22 5.53 4.75
C GLU A 91 10.51 5.34 3.97
N MET A 92 11.44 6.30 4.11
CA MET A 92 12.74 6.27 3.44
C MET A 92 13.81 5.63 4.32
N ASN A 93 14.67 4.83 3.72
CA ASN A 93 15.81 4.14 4.33
C ASN A 93 15.40 3.35 5.59
N THR A 94 14.27 2.65 5.50
CA THR A 94 13.66 1.93 6.61
C THR A 94 14.00 0.45 6.49
N THR A 95 14.55 -0.15 7.55
CA THR A 95 14.70 -1.61 7.60
C THR A 95 13.37 -2.25 7.97
N CYS A 96 12.80 -3.03 7.07
CA CYS A 96 11.65 -3.89 7.32
C CYS A 96 11.78 -5.21 6.57
N CYS A 97 11.25 -6.31 7.12
CA CYS A 97 11.23 -7.62 6.46
C CYS A 97 12.62 -8.11 6.01
N TYR A 98 13.66 -7.88 6.83
CA TYR A 98 15.05 -8.25 6.50
C TYR A 98 15.62 -7.49 5.30
N ALA A 99 15.14 -6.28 5.01
CA ALA A 99 15.66 -5.46 3.93
C ALA A 99 15.64 -3.97 4.29
N VAL A 100 16.61 -3.20 3.79
CA VAL A 100 16.55 -1.74 3.79
C VAL A 100 15.78 -1.30 2.56
N GLN A 101 14.70 -0.55 2.76
CA GLN A 101 13.78 -0.17 1.69
C GLN A 101 13.46 1.32 1.73
N ASP A 102 13.18 1.86 0.55
CA ASP A 102 12.44 3.11 0.38
C ASP A 102 11.04 2.75 -0.08
N LYS A 103 10.00 3.18 0.64
CA LYS A 103 8.62 2.84 0.31
C LYS A 103 7.64 3.99 0.56
N VAL A 104 6.55 3.96 -0.19
CA VAL A 104 5.36 4.81 0.05
C VAL A 104 4.13 3.92 0.21
N TRP A 105 3.29 4.26 1.18
CA TRP A 105 2.05 3.55 1.47
C TRP A 105 0.82 4.38 1.10
N VAL A 106 -0.21 3.70 0.60
CA VAL A 106 -1.57 4.23 0.44
C VAL A 106 -2.62 3.20 0.85
N TYR A 107 -3.80 3.67 1.23
CA TYR A 107 -4.96 2.81 1.50
C TYR A 107 -6.01 3.06 0.45
N ASP A 108 -6.57 1.98 -0.10
CA ASP A 108 -7.76 2.10 -0.93
C ASP A 108 -8.99 2.52 -0.08
N PRO A 109 -10.12 2.88 -0.69
CA PRO A 109 -11.32 3.31 0.05
C PRO A 109 -11.89 2.28 1.03
N ASP A 110 -11.52 1.01 0.88
CA ASP A 110 -11.97 -0.11 1.70
C ASP A 110 -10.92 -0.54 2.74
N GLY A 111 -9.77 0.17 2.81
CA GLY A 111 -8.72 -0.02 3.81
C GLY A 111 -7.64 -1.03 3.42
N ASN A 112 -7.59 -1.50 2.17
CA ASN A 112 -6.51 -2.36 1.72
C ASN A 112 -5.22 -1.54 1.60
N ALA A 113 -4.16 -1.98 2.28
CA ALA A 113 -2.84 -1.36 2.22
C ALA A 113 -2.13 -1.71 0.91
N TRP A 114 -1.58 -0.69 0.27
CA TRP A 114 -0.73 -0.80 -0.91
C TRP A 114 0.60 -0.11 -0.69
N GLU A 115 1.68 -0.76 -1.10
CA GLU A 115 3.02 -0.18 -1.12
C GLU A 115 3.61 -0.09 -2.52
N ILE A 116 4.42 0.95 -2.72
CA ILE A 116 5.39 1.03 -3.82
C ILE A 116 6.75 1.11 -3.17
N PHE A 117 7.63 0.17 -3.46
CA PHE A 117 8.88 0.03 -2.73
C PHE A 117 10.08 -0.26 -3.62
N TYR A 118 11.26 0.11 -3.14
CA TYR A 118 12.54 -0.28 -3.68
C TYR A 118 13.38 -0.92 -2.56
N THR A 119 13.85 -2.14 -2.79
CA THR A 119 14.78 -2.83 -1.89
C THR A 119 16.21 -2.46 -2.25
N LYS A 120 16.91 -1.84 -1.30
CA LYS A 120 18.29 -1.36 -1.47
C LYS A 120 19.32 -2.42 -1.14
N GLU A 121 19.13 -3.12 -0.03
CA GLU A 121 20.00 -4.17 0.46
C GLU A 121 19.25 -5.09 1.43
N ASP A 122 19.75 -6.32 1.58
CA ASP A 122 19.29 -7.25 2.60
C ASP A 122 19.77 -6.81 3.99
N SER A 123 19.05 -7.21 5.03
CA SER A 123 19.31 -6.94 6.44
C SER A 123 19.14 -8.21 7.26
N GLU A 124 20.00 -8.44 8.25
CA GLU A 124 19.85 -9.57 9.17
C GLU A 124 18.73 -9.36 10.21
N PHE A 125 18.13 -8.16 10.25
CA PHE A 125 17.11 -7.77 11.22
C PHE A 125 15.78 -7.46 10.54
N GLU A 126 14.67 -7.92 11.13
CA GLU A 126 13.33 -7.58 10.61
C GLU A 126 12.94 -6.11 10.81
N SER A 127 13.61 -5.37 11.71
CA SER A 127 13.38 -3.94 11.93
C SER A 127 14.61 -3.20 12.45
N ALA A 128 14.77 -1.93 12.04
CA ALA A 128 15.77 -1.01 12.60
C ALA A 128 15.13 -0.15 13.70
N GLY A 129 15.02 -0.71 14.91
CA GLY A 129 14.65 0.03 16.11
C GLY A 129 13.46 -0.58 16.86
N GLU A 130 13.73 -0.98 18.11
CA GLU A 130 12.87 -1.57 19.15
C GLU A 130 11.74 -2.53 18.72
N ALA A 131 11.67 -3.69 19.38
CA ALA A 131 10.67 -4.75 19.22
C ALA A 131 9.24 -4.34 19.67
N ARG A 132 8.76 -3.17 19.26
CA ARG A 132 7.42 -2.68 19.54
C ARG A 132 6.77 -2.32 18.21
N ASP A 133 5.88 -3.22 17.84
CA ASP A 133 4.84 -3.08 16.83
C ASP A 133 5.17 -3.68 15.44
N LEU A 134 5.03 -5.01 15.35
CA LEU A 134 5.02 -5.76 14.09
C LEU A 134 3.96 -5.22 13.11
N SER A 135 2.94 -4.49 13.60
CA SER A 135 1.97 -3.85 12.71
C SER A 135 2.58 -2.69 11.92
N LEU A 136 3.61 -2.00 12.44
CA LEU A 136 4.25 -0.88 11.75
C LEU A 136 5.24 -1.30 10.66
N CYS A 137 5.73 -2.54 10.66
CA CYS A 137 6.65 -2.99 9.62
C CYS A 137 5.89 -3.28 8.31
N CYS A 138 4.80 -4.05 8.40
CA CYS A 138 4.15 -4.62 7.22
C CYS A 138 3.02 -3.78 6.63
N ALA A 139 2.44 -2.82 7.36
CA ALA A 139 1.58 -1.77 6.81
C ALA A 139 1.24 -0.78 7.94
N PRO A 140 1.45 0.53 7.80
CA PRO A 140 1.12 1.46 8.87
C PRO A 140 -0.37 1.43 9.27
N PRO A 141 -0.75 1.95 10.44
CA PRO A 141 -2.16 2.10 10.77
C PRO A 141 -2.80 3.17 9.88
N ALA A 142 -3.94 2.84 9.27
CA ALA A 142 -4.71 3.79 8.44
C ALA A 142 -5.30 4.98 9.22
N ALA A 143 -5.33 4.89 10.57
CA ALA A 143 -5.85 5.92 11.46
C ALA A 143 -4.74 6.48 12.37
N PRO A 144 -4.80 7.76 12.76
CA PRO A 144 -3.87 8.33 13.74
C PRO A 144 -3.93 7.54 15.05
N VAL A 145 -2.80 6.98 15.47
CA VAL A 145 -2.68 6.32 16.77
C VAL A 145 -2.44 7.39 17.83
N PRO A 146 -3.28 7.52 18.87
CA PRO A 146 -3.01 8.42 19.98
C PRO A 146 -1.74 7.96 20.71
N ILE A 147 -0.72 8.82 20.75
CA ILE A 147 0.48 8.58 21.57
C ILE A 147 0.22 9.14 22.97
N GLU A 148 0.08 8.27 23.96
CA GLU A 148 0.14 8.67 25.36
C GLU A 148 1.59 8.89 25.77
N PHE A 149 1.95 10.15 26.03
CA PHE A 149 3.24 10.46 26.64
C PHE A 149 3.22 10.00 28.10
N GLY A 150 3.93 8.90 28.39
CA GLY A 150 4.17 8.45 29.74
C GLY A 150 4.76 9.58 30.60
N SER A 151 4.21 9.79 31.79
CA SER A 151 4.66 10.84 32.69
C SER A 151 6.10 10.60 33.14
N PHE A 152 7.05 11.36 32.60
CA PHE A 152 8.43 11.40 33.09
C PHE A 152 8.44 12.00 34.50
N LYS A 153 8.57 11.15 35.52
CA LYS A 153 8.94 11.61 36.86
C LYS A 153 10.39 12.09 36.79
N LYS A 154 10.61 13.41 36.81
CA LYS A 154 11.93 13.98 37.11
C LYS A 154 12.33 13.50 38.50
N GLY A 155 13.38 12.68 38.57
CA GLY A 155 14.07 12.39 39.81
C GLY A 155 14.62 13.69 40.38
N VAL A 156 14.35 13.91 41.67
CA VAL A 156 14.92 14.98 42.50
C VAL A 156 16.30 14.55 42.97
#